data_AF-I3W6T2-F1
#
_entry.id   AF-I3W6T2-F1
#
_cell.length_a   1.000
_cell.length_b   1.000
_cell.length_c   1.000
_cell.angle_alpha   90.00
_cell.angle_beta   90.00
_cell.angle_gamma   90.00
#
_symmetry.space_group_name_H-M   'P 1'
#
loop_
_entity.id
_entity.type
_entity.pdbx_description
1 polymer ?
#
loop_
_entity_poly.entity_id
_entity_poly.type
_entity_poly.pdbx_seq_one_letter_code
_entity_poly.pdbx_strand_id
1 'polypeptide(L)'
;EENFNGYFVKTGSLSREERRVGLDDKGFGYRWQEFDERFDAGKYPNELNRFGWVVEIDPSEPLSKPIKRTALGRFKHEGAWVTLAKDNRVVVYMGDDQRNEYVYKYVSRKPWDRKANPKGRGLLDDGTLFVSRFDADGSGRWLALEHGKNGLTKENGFIDQGYILIHSRLAADYVGATPMDR
;
A
#
# COMPACT_ATOMS: atom_id res chain seq x y z
N GLU A 1 -8.16 -3.04 0.75
CA GLU A 1 -8.42 -3.08 2.20
C GLU A 1 -8.18 -1.68 2.72
N GLU A 2 -9.16 -1.06 3.38
CA GLU A 2 -9.14 0.38 3.69
C GLU A 2 -8.88 0.62 5.19
N ASN A 3 -9.93 0.72 6.02
CA ASN A 3 -9.83 1.00 7.47
C ASN A 3 -9.37 -0.19 8.34
N PHE A 4 -8.34 -0.93 7.90
CA PHE A 4 -7.88 -2.14 8.57
C PHE A 4 -7.32 -1.89 9.97
N ASN A 5 -6.73 -0.71 10.22
CA ASN A 5 -6.15 -0.35 11.52
C ASN A 5 -7.20 -0.36 12.64
N GLY A 6 -8.47 -0.07 12.32
CA GLY A 6 -9.56 -0.04 13.30
C GLY A 6 -9.94 -1.40 13.88
N TYR A 7 -9.49 -2.50 13.26
CA TYR A 7 -9.73 -3.86 13.75
C TYR A 7 -8.68 -4.34 14.75
N PHE A 8 -7.55 -3.63 14.85
CA PHE A 8 -6.43 -3.98 15.72
C PHE A 8 -6.35 -3.02 16.89
N VAL A 9 -5.80 -3.50 17.99
CA VAL A 9 -5.42 -2.64 19.12
C VAL A 9 -4.04 -3.01 19.61
N LYS A 10 -3.36 -2.05 20.25
CA LYS A 10 -2.16 -2.31 21.03
C LYS A 10 -2.13 -1.39 22.24
N THR A 11 -2.01 -1.98 23.42
CA THR A 11 -1.81 -1.24 24.66
C THR A 11 -0.34 -0.85 24.82
N GLY A 12 -0.09 0.33 25.41
CA GLY A 12 1.26 0.81 25.68
C GLY A 12 1.91 1.53 24.50
N SER A 13 3.22 1.33 24.34
CA SER A 13 4.01 2.11 23.36
C SER A 13 3.88 1.58 21.95
N LEU A 14 3.54 2.48 21.03
CA LEU A 14 3.51 2.21 19.60
C LEU A 14 4.88 2.45 18.96
N SER A 15 5.19 1.73 17.88
CA SER A 15 6.33 2.02 17.01
C SER A 15 6.03 3.24 16.12
N ARG A 16 7.05 3.73 15.39
CA ARG A 16 6.87 4.80 14.39
C ARG A 16 5.90 4.33 13.28
N GLU A 17 6.07 3.10 12.82
CA GLU A 17 5.30 2.45 11.77
C GLU A 17 3.84 2.26 12.20
N GLU A 18 3.61 1.78 13.43
CA GLU A 18 2.28 1.56 14.00
C GLU A 18 1.50 2.88 14.13
N ARG A 19 2.14 3.94 14.64
CA ARG A 19 1.53 5.28 14.69
C ARG A 19 1.15 5.79 13.32
N ARG A 20 2.00 5.57 12.31
CA ARG A 20 1.79 6.13 10.96
C ARG A 20 0.57 5.57 10.24
N VAL A 21 0.18 4.33 10.56
CA VAL A 21 -1.05 3.70 10.05
C VAL A 21 -2.27 3.93 10.95
N GLY A 22 -2.12 4.67 12.04
CA GLY A 22 -3.21 5.02 12.96
C GLY A 22 -3.63 3.87 13.86
N LEU A 23 -2.71 2.98 14.27
CA LEU A 23 -2.99 2.03 15.34
C LEU A 23 -3.11 2.78 16.67
N ASP A 24 -4.01 2.35 17.54
CA ASP A 24 -4.15 2.83 18.91
C ASP A 24 -4.61 1.70 19.86
N ASP A 25 -4.96 2.04 21.11
CA ASP A 25 -5.40 1.10 22.13
C ASP A 25 -6.93 0.88 22.17
N LYS A 26 -7.69 1.53 21.28
CA LYS A 26 -9.16 1.50 21.26
C LYS A 26 -9.74 0.81 20.03
N GLY A 27 -9.05 0.90 18.90
CA GLY A 27 -9.59 0.53 17.59
C GLY A 27 -10.89 1.28 17.31
N PHE A 28 -11.72 0.72 16.42
CA PHE A 28 -13.02 1.33 16.05
C PHE A 28 -14.20 0.66 16.76
N GLY A 29 -13.96 0.10 17.95
CA GLY A 29 -15.00 -0.50 18.79
C GLY A 29 -15.37 -1.96 18.46
N TYR A 30 -14.67 -2.61 17.52
CA TYR A 30 -14.92 -4.01 17.16
C TYR A 30 -14.56 -5.02 18.27
N ARG A 31 -13.54 -4.70 19.09
CA ARG A 31 -13.10 -5.50 20.24
C ARG A 31 -12.74 -6.96 19.92
N TRP A 32 -12.32 -7.25 18.68
CA TRP A 32 -12.01 -8.61 18.25
C TRP A 32 -10.85 -9.25 19.02
N GLN A 33 -9.90 -8.45 19.49
CA GLN A 33 -8.76 -8.91 20.30
C GLN A 33 -9.17 -9.65 21.59
N GLU A 34 -10.38 -9.41 22.09
CA GLU A 34 -10.89 -10.07 23.30
C GLU A 34 -11.26 -11.54 23.05
N PHE A 35 -11.40 -11.93 21.77
CA PHE A 35 -11.87 -13.26 21.35
C PHE A 35 -10.97 -13.93 20.31
N ASP A 36 -10.19 -13.16 19.54
CA ASP A 36 -9.17 -13.61 18.60
C ASP A 36 -7.90 -12.78 18.82
N GLU A 37 -6.92 -13.37 19.50
CA GLU A 37 -5.67 -12.71 19.89
C GLU A 37 -4.86 -12.19 18.70
N ARG A 38 -5.13 -12.68 17.50
CA ARG A 38 -4.54 -12.19 16.24
C ARG A 38 -4.73 -10.69 16.04
N PHE A 39 -5.78 -10.09 16.62
CA PHE A 39 -6.04 -8.65 16.54
C PHE A 39 -5.44 -7.83 17.69
N ASP A 40 -4.77 -8.47 18.65
CA ASP A 40 -3.91 -7.82 19.64
C ASP A 40 -2.51 -7.64 19.03
N ALA A 41 -2.21 -6.44 18.53
CA ALA A 41 -0.90 -6.12 17.97
C ALA A 41 0.22 -6.04 19.03
N GLY A 42 -0.11 -6.08 20.33
CA GLY A 42 0.87 -6.32 21.39
C GLY A 42 1.36 -7.77 21.42
N LYS A 43 0.51 -8.73 21.03
CA LYS A 43 0.84 -10.17 20.94
C LYS A 43 1.30 -10.58 19.54
N TYR A 44 0.62 -10.08 18.50
CA TYR A 44 0.89 -10.38 17.08
C TYR A 44 1.24 -9.11 16.30
N PRO A 45 2.38 -8.46 16.59
CA PRO A 45 2.72 -7.14 16.04
C PRO A 45 2.82 -7.13 14.51
N ASN A 46 3.21 -8.26 13.90
CA ASN A 46 3.33 -8.38 12.45
C ASN A 46 2.00 -8.66 11.73
N GLU A 47 0.93 -9.01 12.46
CA GLU A 47 -0.35 -9.31 11.83
C GLU A 47 -0.96 -8.07 11.17
N LEU A 48 -0.81 -6.90 11.80
CA LEU A 48 -1.24 -5.63 11.22
C LEU A 48 -0.58 -5.38 9.85
N ASN A 49 0.67 -5.81 9.65
CA ASN A 49 1.40 -5.67 8.39
C ASN A 49 0.84 -6.57 7.26
N ARG A 50 0.03 -7.57 7.61
CA ARG A 50 -0.63 -8.48 6.66
C ARG A 50 -1.96 -7.93 6.14
N PHE A 51 -2.40 -6.74 6.55
CA PHE A 51 -3.59 -6.03 6.06
C PHE A 51 -3.24 -4.66 5.47
N GLY A 52 -4.16 -4.06 4.71
CA GLY A 52 -3.96 -2.79 4.01
C GLY A 52 -3.46 -2.95 2.59
N TRP A 53 -3.83 -4.06 1.93
CA TRP A 53 -3.39 -4.39 0.58
C TRP A 53 -4.55 -4.35 -0.42
N VAL A 54 -4.22 -4.16 -1.70
CA VAL A 54 -5.10 -4.55 -2.81
C VAL A 54 -5.09 -6.07 -2.93
N VAL A 55 -6.27 -6.67 -3.05
CA VAL A 55 -6.44 -8.13 -3.15
C VAL A 55 -7.05 -8.46 -4.50
N GLU A 56 -6.35 -9.25 -5.31
CA GLU A 56 -6.85 -9.73 -6.60
C GLU A 56 -7.65 -11.02 -6.41
N ILE A 57 -8.82 -11.08 -7.06
CA ILE A 57 -9.76 -12.20 -7.01
C ILE A 57 -10.11 -12.54 -8.46
N ASP A 58 -10.08 -13.83 -8.82
CA ASP A 58 -10.55 -14.32 -10.12
C ASP A 58 -12.01 -14.81 -9.97
N PRO A 59 -13.02 -14.03 -10.37
CA PRO A 59 -14.42 -14.42 -10.20
C PRO A 59 -14.84 -15.59 -11.12
N SER A 60 -14.04 -15.93 -12.13
CA SER A 60 -14.28 -17.07 -13.01
C SER A 60 -13.76 -18.40 -12.44
N GLU A 61 -12.86 -18.33 -11.45
CA GLU A 61 -12.25 -19.50 -10.81
C GLU A 61 -12.57 -19.48 -9.30
N PRO A 62 -13.76 -19.99 -8.88
CA PRO A 62 -14.27 -19.83 -7.52
C PRO A 62 -13.43 -20.54 -6.44
N LEU A 63 -12.58 -21.49 -6.83
CA LEU A 63 -11.65 -22.18 -5.92
C LEU A 63 -10.25 -21.54 -5.90
N SER A 64 -10.01 -20.53 -6.72
CA SER A 64 -8.74 -19.80 -6.71
C SER A 64 -8.59 -19.03 -5.40
N LYS A 65 -7.36 -19.02 -4.86
CA LYS A 65 -7.07 -18.26 -3.65
C LYS A 65 -6.86 -16.79 -4.02
N PRO A 66 -7.54 -15.84 -3.37
CA PRO A 66 -7.25 -14.42 -3.53
C PRO A 66 -5.79 -14.10 -3.20
N ILE A 67 -5.19 -13.12 -3.88
CA ILE A 67 -3.78 -12.77 -3.73
C ILE A 67 -3.65 -11.31 -3.30
N LYS A 68 -2.97 -11.06 -2.18
CA LYS A 68 -2.59 -9.70 -1.77
C LYS A 68 -1.42 -9.24 -2.64
N ARG A 69 -1.61 -8.16 -3.42
CA ARG A 69 -0.63 -7.64 -4.38
C ARG A 69 0.27 -6.61 -3.71
N THR A 70 1.35 -7.08 -3.10
CA THR A 70 2.22 -6.24 -2.25
C THR A 70 2.98 -5.17 -3.02
N ALA A 71 3.25 -5.35 -4.32
CA ALA A 71 3.91 -4.35 -5.15
C ALA A 71 3.10 -3.06 -5.32
N LEU A 72 1.80 -3.08 -5.01
CA LEU A 72 0.92 -1.90 -5.02
C LEU A 72 1.03 -1.08 -3.72
N GLY A 73 1.79 -1.57 -2.73
CA GLY A 73 2.03 -0.87 -1.47
C GLY A 73 0.92 -1.06 -0.43
N ARG A 74 1.24 -0.74 0.82
CA ARG A 74 0.35 -0.90 1.97
C ARG A 74 -0.09 0.43 2.56
N PHE A 75 -1.39 0.67 2.55
CA PHE A 75 -2.06 1.86 3.09
C PHE A 75 -3.58 1.62 3.10
N LYS A 76 -4.40 2.65 3.37
CA LYS A 76 -5.87 2.52 3.41
C LYS A 76 -6.46 2.71 2.02
N HIS A 77 -6.39 1.66 1.21
CA HIS A 77 -6.80 1.70 -0.20
C HIS A 77 -8.32 1.90 -0.32
N GLU A 78 -8.74 3.04 -0.90
CA GLU A 78 -10.14 3.32 -1.25
C GLU A 78 -10.57 2.55 -2.50
N GLY A 79 -9.76 2.66 -3.56
CA GLY A 79 -10.00 2.00 -4.84
C GLY A 79 -8.72 1.77 -5.63
N ALA A 80 -8.84 0.99 -6.70
CA ALA A 80 -7.75 0.63 -7.60
C ALA A 80 -8.18 0.85 -9.05
N TRP A 81 -7.85 2.01 -9.62
CA TRP A 81 -8.24 2.40 -10.98
C TRP A 81 -7.21 1.93 -12.00
N VAL A 82 -7.58 0.90 -12.74
CA VAL A 82 -6.71 0.24 -13.73
C VAL A 82 -6.81 0.92 -15.09
N THR A 83 -5.67 1.15 -15.73
CA THR A 83 -5.58 1.57 -17.13
C THR A 83 -4.31 1.00 -17.78
N LEU A 84 -4.13 1.25 -19.07
CA LEU A 84 -2.91 0.88 -19.80
C LEU A 84 -2.15 2.15 -20.20
N ALA A 85 -0.83 2.12 -19.99
CA ALA A 85 0.06 3.08 -20.62
C ALA A 85 0.10 2.87 -22.15
N LYS A 86 0.63 3.85 -22.89
CA LYS A 86 0.76 3.77 -24.37
C LYS A 86 1.56 2.56 -24.85
N ASP A 87 2.44 2.04 -24.01
CA ASP A 87 3.27 0.85 -24.26
C ASP A 87 2.64 -0.45 -23.72
N ASN A 88 1.35 -0.43 -23.37
CA ASN A 88 0.57 -1.54 -22.79
C ASN A 88 1.00 -2.00 -21.39
N ARG A 89 1.87 -1.29 -20.67
CA ARG A 89 2.07 -1.59 -19.24
C ARG A 89 0.81 -1.28 -18.44
N VAL A 90 0.53 -2.14 -17.46
CA VAL A 90 -0.61 -1.97 -16.55
C VAL A 90 -0.28 -0.84 -15.59
N VAL A 91 -1.22 0.09 -15.45
CA VAL A 91 -1.14 1.21 -14.51
C VAL A 91 -2.32 1.08 -13.54
N VAL A 92 -2.05 1.25 -12.25
CA VAL A 92 -3.10 1.28 -11.21
C VAL A 92 -2.95 2.56 -10.41
N TYR A 93 -3.95 3.45 -10.46
CA TYR A 93 -4.04 4.61 -9.58
C TYR A 93 -4.80 4.24 -8.31
N MET A 94 -4.32 4.67 -7.15
CA MET A 94 -4.86 4.28 -5.84
C MET A 94 -4.88 5.50 -4.92
N GLY A 95 -5.99 5.69 -4.21
CA GLY A 95 -6.13 6.69 -3.15
C GLY A 95 -5.92 6.06 -1.77
N ASP A 96 -5.34 6.83 -0.86
CA ASP A 96 -5.21 6.48 0.56
C ASP A 96 -6.19 7.32 1.38
N ASP A 97 -7.33 6.73 1.77
CA ASP A 97 -8.43 7.49 2.37
C ASP A 97 -8.20 7.78 3.86
N GLN A 98 -7.39 8.80 4.12
CA GLN A 98 -7.27 9.45 5.41
C GLN A 98 -6.76 10.89 5.19
N ARG A 99 -7.15 11.81 6.08
CA ARG A 99 -6.70 13.21 5.97
C ARG A 99 -5.17 13.27 5.95
N ASN A 100 -4.64 14.09 5.05
CA ASN A 100 -3.20 14.31 4.85
C ASN A 100 -2.41 13.09 4.37
N GLU A 101 -3.07 12.14 3.71
CA GLU A 101 -2.40 11.04 2.99
C GLU A 101 -2.29 11.34 1.49
N TYR A 102 -2.01 10.33 0.67
CA TYR A 102 -1.44 10.53 -0.66
C TYR A 102 -2.21 9.81 -1.77
N VAL A 103 -2.00 10.26 -3.01
CA VAL A 103 -2.37 9.53 -4.22
C VAL A 103 -1.16 8.73 -4.72
N TYR A 104 -1.39 7.46 -5.03
CA TYR A 104 -0.39 6.53 -5.51
C TYR A 104 -0.66 6.08 -6.93
N LYS A 105 0.41 5.63 -7.59
CA LYS A 105 0.37 5.02 -8.92
C LYS A 105 1.31 3.83 -8.96
N TYR A 106 0.83 2.67 -9.37
CA TYR A 106 1.66 1.54 -9.73
C TYR A 106 1.80 1.44 -11.26
N VAL A 107 2.97 1.04 -11.75
CA VAL A 107 3.19 0.69 -13.16
C VAL A 107 3.92 -0.64 -13.25
N SER A 108 3.35 -1.62 -13.96
CA SER A 108 3.97 -2.92 -14.17
C SER A 108 5.31 -2.80 -14.89
N ARG A 109 6.22 -3.75 -14.67
CA ARG A 109 7.51 -3.84 -15.37
C ARG A 109 7.29 -4.18 -16.84
N LYS A 110 6.43 -5.17 -17.08
CA LYS A 110 6.17 -5.75 -18.41
C LYS A 110 4.84 -5.27 -18.98
N PRO A 111 4.73 -5.11 -20.31
CA PRO A 111 3.47 -4.83 -20.96
C PRO A 111 2.53 -6.03 -20.84
N TRP A 112 1.22 -5.76 -20.89
CA TRP A 112 0.22 -6.81 -20.97
C TRP A 112 0.15 -7.35 -22.41
N ASP A 113 0.62 -8.58 -22.59
CA ASP A 113 0.35 -9.36 -23.79
C ASP A 113 -0.98 -10.11 -23.61
N ARG A 114 -2.06 -9.56 -24.19
CA ARG A 114 -3.40 -10.16 -24.10
C ARG A 114 -3.50 -11.52 -24.80
N LYS A 115 -2.64 -11.82 -25.77
CA LYS A 115 -2.67 -13.11 -26.47
C LYS A 115 -2.00 -14.19 -25.63
N ALA A 116 -0.82 -13.91 -25.10
CA ALA A 116 -0.06 -14.88 -24.29
C ALA A 116 -0.58 -14.99 -22.85
N ASN A 117 -1.09 -13.90 -22.27
CA ASN A 117 -1.57 -13.84 -20.90
C ASN A 117 -2.94 -13.12 -20.84
N PRO A 118 -4.02 -13.76 -21.32
CA PRO A 118 -5.34 -13.13 -21.41
C PRO A 118 -5.91 -12.68 -20.05
N LYS A 119 -5.47 -13.29 -18.94
CA LYS A 119 -5.88 -12.93 -17.58
C LYS A 119 -4.94 -11.91 -16.90
N GLY A 120 -3.84 -11.53 -17.52
CA GLY A 120 -2.88 -10.58 -16.93
C GLY A 120 -2.19 -11.08 -15.64
N ARG A 121 -2.16 -12.40 -15.42
CA ARG A 121 -1.61 -13.00 -14.18
C ARG A 121 -0.17 -12.56 -13.96
N GLY A 122 0.14 -12.15 -12.73
CA GLY A 122 1.47 -11.75 -12.29
C GLY A 122 1.90 -10.33 -12.70
N LEU A 123 1.09 -9.60 -13.49
CA LEU A 123 1.44 -8.22 -13.89
C LEU A 123 1.41 -7.22 -12.73
N LEU A 124 0.82 -7.59 -11.59
CA LEU A 124 0.74 -6.78 -10.38
C LEU A 124 1.81 -7.15 -9.33
N ASP A 125 2.74 -8.05 -9.67
CA ASP A 125 3.81 -8.49 -8.74
C ASP A 125 5.18 -7.85 -9.04
N ASP A 126 5.42 -7.40 -10.28
CA ASP A 126 6.69 -6.79 -10.68
C ASP A 126 6.43 -5.46 -11.40
N GLY A 127 6.84 -4.36 -10.76
CA GLY A 127 6.63 -3.01 -11.24
C GLY A 127 7.21 -1.98 -10.27
N THR A 128 6.83 -0.73 -10.47
CA THR A 128 7.25 0.39 -9.62
C THR A 128 6.02 1.07 -9.02
N LEU A 129 6.03 1.24 -7.70
CA LEU A 129 5.09 2.09 -6.98
C LEU A 129 5.61 3.53 -6.97
N PHE A 130 4.70 4.47 -7.20
CA PHE A 130 4.95 5.90 -7.17
C PHE A 130 3.94 6.59 -6.24
N VAL A 131 4.31 7.76 -5.75
CA VAL A 131 3.43 8.68 -5.02
C VAL A 131 3.41 10.05 -5.68
N SER A 132 2.30 10.76 -5.60
CA SER A 132 2.11 12.08 -6.20
C SER A 132 2.79 13.19 -5.40
N ARG A 133 3.40 14.14 -6.12
CA ARG A 133 3.68 15.49 -5.64
C ARG A 133 3.08 16.51 -6.59
N PHE A 134 2.34 17.46 -6.04
CA PHE A 134 1.77 18.62 -6.74
C PHE A 134 2.51 19.87 -6.28
N ASP A 135 2.98 20.67 -7.23
CA ASP A 135 3.65 21.95 -6.96
C ASP A 135 2.66 23.11 -7.10
N ALA A 136 3.02 24.26 -6.54
CA ALA A 136 2.15 25.45 -6.48
C ALA A 136 1.84 26.06 -7.86
N ASP A 137 2.60 25.71 -8.90
CA ASP A 137 2.38 26.15 -10.27
C ASP A 137 1.31 25.33 -11.02
N GLY A 138 0.68 24.37 -10.34
CA GLY A 138 -0.33 23.47 -10.91
C GLY A 138 0.25 22.26 -11.63
N SER A 139 1.58 22.13 -11.70
CA SER A 139 2.23 20.92 -12.20
C SER A 139 2.27 19.81 -11.15
N GLY A 140 2.50 18.59 -11.60
CA GLY A 140 2.65 17.45 -10.71
C GLY A 140 3.61 16.41 -11.27
N ARG A 141 4.19 15.61 -10.37
CA ARG A 141 5.10 14.53 -10.71
C ARG A 141 4.88 13.29 -9.86
N TRP A 142 5.33 12.17 -10.39
CA TRP A 142 5.31 10.87 -9.72
C TRP A 142 6.70 10.58 -9.16
N LEU A 143 6.79 10.37 -7.86
CA LEU A 143 8.03 10.04 -7.14
C LEU A 143 8.08 8.54 -6.91
N ALA A 144 9.13 7.88 -7.41
CA ALA A 144 9.28 6.44 -7.26
C ALA A 144 9.57 6.04 -5.81
N LEU A 145 8.84 5.06 -5.29
CA LEU A 145 9.07 4.43 -4.00
C LEU A 145 9.90 3.14 -4.20
N GLU A 146 11.17 3.34 -4.57
CA GLU A 146 12.09 2.26 -4.92
C GLU A 146 13.37 2.35 -4.07
N HIS A 147 13.77 1.23 -3.47
CA HIS A 147 14.98 1.16 -2.67
C HIS A 147 16.21 1.57 -3.49
N GLY A 148 17.03 2.47 -2.96
CA GLY A 148 18.17 3.07 -3.66
C GLY A 148 17.85 4.33 -4.46
N LYS A 149 16.58 4.76 -4.56
CA LYS A 149 16.16 5.98 -5.27
C LYS A 149 15.52 6.98 -4.32
N ASN A 150 15.58 8.26 -4.67
CA ASN A 150 14.96 9.36 -3.91
C ASN A 150 15.33 9.36 -2.41
N GLY A 151 16.55 8.90 -2.09
CA GLY A 151 17.03 8.76 -0.71
C GLY A 151 16.43 7.60 0.09
N LEU A 152 15.58 6.75 -0.50
CA LEU A 152 15.04 5.54 0.13
C LEU A 152 16.11 4.45 0.22
N THR A 153 17.09 4.65 1.09
CA THR A 153 18.21 3.73 1.32
C THR A 153 18.23 3.23 2.75
N LYS A 154 19.04 2.17 2.98
CA LYS A 154 19.24 1.60 4.32
C LYS A 154 19.73 2.64 5.32
N GLU A 155 20.61 3.54 4.91
CA GLU A 155 21.18 4.61 5.75
C GLU A 155 20.11 5.59 6.23
N ASN A 156 19.04 5.76 5.44
CA ASN A 156 17.89 6.60 5.77
C ASN A 156 16.74 5.83 6.42
N GLY A 157 16.99 4.58 6.85
CA GLY A 157 16.02 3.74 7.56
C GLY A 157 15.10 2.91 6.67
N PHE A 158 15.34 2.85 5.36
CA PHE A 158 14.59 2.01 4.42
C PHE A 158 15.44 0.79 4.05
N ILE A 159 15.33 -0.29 4.82
CA ILE A 159 16.28 -1.41 4.78
C ILE A 159 16.28 -2.20 3.46
N ASP A 160 15.13 -2.27 2.78
CA ASP A 160 14.93 -2.93 1.50
C ASP A 160 13.59 -2.50 0.86
N GLN A 161 13.27 -3.04 -0.32
CA GLN A 161 12.02 -2.76 -1.01
C GLN A 161 10.79 -3.30 -0.26
N GLY A 162 10.93 -4.40 0.48
CA GLY A 162 9.83 -4.98 1.25
C GLY A 162 9.38 -4.04 2.36
N TYR A 163 10.33 -3.47 3.10
CA TYR A 163 10.07 -2.45 4.11
C TYR A 163 9.37 -1.23 3.51
N ILE A 164 9.84 -0.74 2.34
CA ILE A 164 9.19 0.37 1.64
C ILE A 164 7.73 0.06 1.30
N LEU A 165 7.42 -1.14 0.80
CA LEU A 165 6.06 -1.51 0.43
C LEU A 165 5.13 -1.74 1.63
N ILE A 166 5.65 -2.26 2.76
CA ILE A 166 4.87 -2.41 4.00
C ILE A 166 4.63 -1.05 4.67
N HIS A 167 5.57 -0.13 4.53
CA HIS A 167 5.56 1.20 5.13
C HIS A 167 5.50 2.31 4.07
N SER A 168 4.69 2.13 3.03
CA SER A 168 4.59 3.06 1.89
C SER A 168 4.34 4.50 2.31
N ARG A 169 3.53 4.71 3.35
CA ARG A 169 3.28 6.03 3.95
C ARG A 169 4.57 6.70 4.46
N LEU A 170 5.43 5.97 5.17
CA LEU A 170 6.72 6.52 5.65
C LEU A 170 7.66 6.83 4.49
N ALA A 171 7.66 6.01 3.45
CA ALA A 171 8.47 6.27 2.25
C ALA A 171 7.92 7.50 1.48
N ALA A 172 6.61 7.64 1.38
CA ALA A 172 5.94 8.78 0.77
C ALA A 172 6.22 10.09 1.52
N ASP A 173 6.15 10.08 2.85
CA ASP A 173 6.55 11.21 3.69
C ASP A 173 8.00 11.63 3.37
N TYR A 174 8.90 10.64 3.31
CA TYR A 174 10.33 10.88 3.13
C TYR A 174 10.67 11.50 1.77
N VAL A 175 10.03 11.02 0.69
CA VAL A 175 10.25 11.59 -0.66
C VAL A 175 9.53 12.91 -0.88
N GLY A 176 8.73 13.38 0.08
CA GLY A 176 8.03 14.66 0.02
C GLY A 176 6.80 14.63 -0.89
N ALA A 177 5.97 13.58 -0.76
CA ALA A 177 4.65 13.54 -1.37
C ALA A 177 3.75 14.69 -0.86
N THR A 178 2.76 15.09 -1.65
CA THR A 178 1.82 16.16 -1.26
C THR A 178 0.64 15.57 -0.47
N PRO A 179 0.42 15.99 0.80
CA PRO A 179 -0.76 15.59 1.57
C PRO A 179 -2.07 16.05 0.90
N MET A 180 -3.09 15.18 0.93
CA MET A 180 -4.38 15.39 0.26
C MET A 180 -5.56 15.39 1.24
N ASP A 181 -6.65 16.00 0.81
CA ASP A 181 -7.88 16.21 1.60
C ASP A 181 -8.87 15.02 1.50
N ARG A 182 -8.37 13.78 1.62
CA ARG A 182 -9.11 12.51 1.41
C ARG A 182 -9.60 12.35 -0.04
#